data_AF-A0A7V6H6L5-F1
#
_entry.id   AF-A0A7V6H6L5-F1
#
_cell.length_a   1.000
_cell.length_b   1.000
_cell.length_c   1.000
_cell.angle_alpha   90.00
_cell.angle_beta   90.00
_cell.angle_gamma   90.00
#
_symmetry.space_group_name_H-M   'P 1'
#
loop_
_entity.id
_entity.type
_entity.pdbx_description
1 polymer ?
#
loop_
_entity_poly.entity_id
_entity_poly.type
_entity_poly.pdbx_seq_one_letter_code
_entity_poly.pdbx_strand_id
1 'polypeptide(L)'
;MIRKFKPNLLMIHPANLDDYRHKTGVFTKKVTHGLHEIDLWMGQLIQATKDANIYNDTDFIMVSDHGQLNITRAVAINVMFARNGLIGVNENGEITDWTAFCKSVGLSAQVYLKNPDDTDTLKHTHDFLNWMCEEGVYGISRVYAAKEAQEEEHLAGDFSFVLETDGYTAFHNDWRMPLVRSKVLTDYRYANASHGHHPDKGPQPTMFAFGPDFKPGATIERARLVDIAPTVAKALEINFIKSDGQILEQLFR
;
A
#
# COMPACT_ATOMS: atom_id res chain seq x y z
N MET A 1 -23.54 -19.12 -1.91
CA MET A 1 -23.80 -18.15 -0.81
C MET A 1 -25.03 -17.29 -1.13
N ILE A 2 -24.96 -16.37 -2.10
CA ILE A 2 -26.07 -15.48 -2.51
C ILE A 2 -27.39 -16.23 -2.74
N ARG A 3 -27.42 -17.21 -3.65
CA ARG A 3 -28.63 -17.99 -4.00
C ARG A 3 -29.37 -18.62 -2.81
N LYS A 4 -28.63 -19.02 -1.76
CA LYS A 4 -29.18 -19.74 -0.62
C LYS A 4 -29.49 -18.82 0.56
N PHE A 5 -28.58 -17.90 0.88
CA PHE A 5 -28.59 -17.16 2.13
C PHE A 5 -28.99 -15.69 1.98
N LYS A 6 -28.85 -15.10 0.79
CA LYS A 6 -29.21 -13.70 0.49
C LYS A 6 -28.72 -12.70 1.56
N PRO A 7 -27.40 -12.66 1.86
CA PRO A 7 -26.88 -11.79 2.92
C PRO A 7 -27.10 -10.31 2.58
N ASN A 8 -27.34 -9.48 3.60
CA ASN A 8 -27.47 -8.02 3.42
C ASN A 8 -26.12 -7.33 3.12
N LEU A 9 -25.00 -7.97 3.45
CA LEU A 9 -23.65 -7.52 3.08
C LEU A 9 -22.79 -8.73 2.74
N LEU A 10 -22.13 -8.69 1.58
CA LEU A 10 -21.16 -9.68 1.16
C LEU A 10 -19.89 -8.98 0.66
N MET A 11 -18.77 -9.23 1.33
CA MET A 11 -17.45 -8.72 0.94
C MET A 11 -16.64 -9.86 0.32
N ILE A 12 -16.08 -9.62 -0.86
CA ILE A 12 -15.26 -10.59 -1.61
C ILE A 12 -13.96 -9.92 -1.98
N HIS A 13 -12.84 -10.58 -1.68
CA HIS A 13 -11.50 -10.07 -1.94
C HIS A 13 -10.70 -11.05 -2.82
N PRO A 14 -10.74 -10.89 -4.16
CA PRO A 14 -9.88 -11.64 -5.06
C PRO A 14 -8.47 -11.03 -5.10
N ALA A 15 -7.47 -11.78 -4.63
CA ALA A 15 -6.08 -11.31 -4.54
C ALA A 15 -5.23 -11.52 -5.81
N ASN A 16 -5.83 -12.00 -6.91
CA ASN A 16 -5.10 -12.40 -8.12
C ASN A 16 -4.42 -11.21 -8.83
N LEU A 17 -5.06 -10.04 -8.90
CA LEU A 17 -4.48 -8.87 -9.58
C LEU A 17 -3.23 -8.35 -8.87
N ASP A 18 -3.24 -8.31 -7.54
CA ASP A 18 -2.07 -7.93 -6.74
C ASP A 18 -0.90 -8.90 -7.00
N ASP A 19 -1.14 -10.21 -6.90
CA ASP A 19 -0.15 -11.25 -7.20
C ASP A 19 0.41 -11.15 -8.63
N TYR A 20 -0.46 -10.92 -9.62
CA TYR A 20 -0.03 -10.79 -11.01
C TYR A 20 0.84 -9.55 -11.23
N ARG A 21 0.52 -8.44 -10.57
CA ARG A 21 1.34 -7.23 -10.66
C ARG A 21 2.67 -7.42 -9.94
N HIS A 22 2.70 -8.00 -8.75
CA HIS A 22 3.94 -8.37 -8.07
C HIS A 22 4.82 -9.26 -8.96
N LYS A 23 4.24 -10.25 -9.65
CA LYS A 23 5.00 -11.19 -10.49
C LYS A 23 5.42 -10.64 -11.84
N THR A 24 4.68 -9.70 -12.42
CA THR A 24 4.88 -9.33 -13.83
C THR A 24 5.06 -7.83 -14.09
N GLY A 25 4.67 -6.96 -13.16
CA GLY A 25 4.64 -5.51 -13.31
C GLY A 25 3.22 -4.95 -13.38
N VAL A 26 3.08 -3.63 -13.28
CA VAL A 26 1.79 -2.94 -13.09
C VAL A 26 0.83 -3.12 -14.28
N PHE A 27 1.35 -3.02 -15.51
CA PHE A 27 0.57 -3.08 -16.75
C PHE A 27 1.15 -4.12 -17.71
N THR A 28 0.71 -5.37 -17.57
CA THR A 28 1.15 -6.48 -18.43
C THR A 28 -0.03 -7.25 -19.02
N LYS A 29 0.25 -8.09 -20.02
CA LYS A 29 -0.74 -9.04 -20.57
C LYS A 29 -1.34 -9.95 -19.49
N LYS A 30 -0.57 -10.32 -18.46
CA LYS A 30 -1.06 -11.14 -17.35
C LYS A 30 -2.02 -10.37 -16.46
N VAL A 31 -1.75 -9.09 -16.20
CA VAL A 31 -2.69 -8.20 -15.49
C VAL A 31 -3.97 -7.99 -16.30
N THR A 32 -3.87 -7.75 -17.61
CA THR A 32 -5.05 -7.66 -18.50
C THR A 32 -5.88 -8.94 -18.47
N HIS A 33 -5.24 -10.11 -18.48
CA HIS A 33 -5.93 -11.38 -18.30
C HIS A 33 -6.63 -11.48 -16.95
N GLY A 34 -5.99 -11.04 -15.86
CA GLY A 34 -6.62 -10.96 -14.54
C GLY A 34 -7.87 -10.08 -14.51
N LEU A 35 -7.91 -8.99 -15.29
CA LEU A 35 -9.12 -8.16 -15.41
C LEU A 35 -10.28 -8.93 -16.07
N HIS A 36 -10.00 -9.79 -17.05
CA HIS A 36 -11.01 -10.68 -17.63
C HIS A 36 -11.50 -11.74 -16.62
N GLU A 37 -10.63 -12.23 -15.74
CA GLU A 37 -11.04 -13.13 -14.65
C GLU A 37 -11.99 -12.41 -13.68
N ILE A 38 -11.68 -11.16 -13.29
CA ILE A 38 -12.54 -10.35 -12.41
C ILE A 38 -13.89 -10.06 -13.06
N ASP A 39 -13.92 -9.69 -14.35
CA ASP A 39 -15.16 -9.45 -15.10
C ASP A 39 -16.06 -10.70 -15.13
N LEU A 40 -15.47 -11.87 -15.41
CA LEU A 40 -16.18 -13.14 -15.37
C LEU A 40 -16.78 -13.44 -13.99
N TRP A 41 -15.99 -13.26 -12.92
CA TRP A 41 -16.45 -13.51 -11.56
C TRP A 41 -17.53 -12.51 -11.12
N MET A 42 -17.43 -11.24 -11.52
CA MET A 42 -18.48 -10.25 -11.30
C MET A 42 -19.78 -10.66 -12.00
N GLY A 43 -19.70 -11.11 -13.25
CA GLY A 43 -20.84 -11.67 -13.98
C GLY A 43 -21.50 -12.83 -13.24
N GLN A 44 -20.72 -13.71 -12.61
CA GLN A 44 -21.26 -14.82 -11.80
C GLN A 44 -21.97 -14.34 -10.53
N LEU A 45 -21.46 -13.30 -9.87
CA LEU A 45 -22.11 -12.70 -8.70
C LEU A 45 -23.43 -12.02 -9.08
N ILE A 46 -23.42 -11.23 -10.16
CA ILE A 46 -24.62 -10.61 -10.73
C ILE A 46 -25.65 -11.67 -11.13
N GLN A 47 -25.23 -12.76 -11.77
CA GLN A 47 -26.14 -13.84 -12.13
C GLN A 47 -26.72 -14.51 -10.88
N ALA A 48 -25.93 -14.69 -9.82
CA ALA A 48 -26.42 -15.26 -8.58
C ALA A 48 -27.47 -14.39 -7.88
N THR A 49 -27.42 -13.05 -8.00
CA THR A 49 -28.47 -12.15 -7.47
C THR A 49 -29.73 -12.19 -8.32
N LYS A 50 -29.60 -12.33 -9.65
CA LYS A 50 -30.74 -12.56 -10.57
C LYS A 50 -31.46 -13.87 -10.25
N ASP A 51 -30.72 -14.97 -10.12
CA ASP A 51 -31.28 -16.29 -9.77
C ASP A 51 -31.99 -16.29 -8.41
N ALA A 52 -31.55 -15.41 -7.50
CA ALA A 52 -32.13 -15.24 -6.17
C ALA A 52 -33.32 -14.26 -6.13
N ASN A 53 -33.65 -13.61 -7.25
CA ASN A 53 -34.62 -12.52 -7.39
C ASN A 53 -34.36 -11.33 -6.46
N ILE A 54 -33.09 -10.93 -6.30
CA ILE A 54 -32.70 -9.76 -5.50
C ILE A 54 -31.87 -8.73 -6.28
N TYR A 55 -31.65 -8.96 -7.58
CA TYR A 55 -30.79 -8.09 -8.40
C TYR A 55 -31.21 -6.61 -8.39
N ASN A 56 -32.52 -6.32 -8.44
CA ASN A 56 -33.02 -4.95 -8.43
C ASN A 56 -32.92 -4.28 -7.05
N ASP A 57 -32.66 -5.06 -6.01
CA ASP A 57 -32.51 -4.61 -4.61
C ASP A 57 -31.07 -4.81 -4.12
N THR A 58 -30.10 -4.91 -5.05
CA THR A 58 -28.68 -5.13 -4.72
C THR A 58 -27.82 -4.04 -5.34
N ASP A 59 -27.06 -3.36 -4.49
CA ASP A 59 -25.95 -2.53 -4.91
C ASP A 59 -24.66 -3.35 -5.09
N PHE A 60 -23.87 -2.95 -6.08
CA PHE A 60 -22.54 -3.46 -6.34
C PHE A 60 -21.55 -2.32 -6.18
N ILE A 61 -20.59 -2.47 -5.27
CA ILE A 61 -19.57 -1.47 -4.98
C ILE A 61 -18.21 -2.14 -5.15
N MET A 62 -17.41 -1.66 -6.09
CA MET A 62 -16.08 -2.17 -6.38
C MET A 62 -15.05 -1.15 -5.93
N VAL A 63 -14.13 -1.61 -5.10
CA VAL A 63 -13.08 -0.80 -4.48
C VAL A 63 -11.75 -1.52 -4.61
N SER A 64 -10.67 -0.77 -4.46
CA SER A 64 -9.31 -1.29 -4.36
C SER A 64 -8.65 -0.63 -3.15
N ASP A 65 -7.79 -1.36 -2.47
CA ASP A 65 -7.03 -0.91 -1.31
C ASP A 65 -5.83 -0.03 -1.69
N HIS A 66 -5.10 -0.35 -2.76
CA HIS A 66 -3.96 0.45 -3.19
C HIS A 66 -3.61 0.32 -4.69
N GLY A 67 -2.78 1.26 -5.15
CA GLY A 67 -2.04 1.19 -6.40
C GLY A 67 -0.76 0.35 -6.28
N GLN A 68 0.05 0.32 -7.34
CA GLN A 68 1.41 -0.22 -7.33
C GLN A 68 2.31 0.56 -8.30
N LEU A 69 3.62 0.57 -8.06
CA LEU A 69 4.65 1.05 -8.99
C LEU A 69 5.58 -0.10 -9.42
N ASN A 70 6.11 0.00 -10.64
CA ASN A 70 7.15 -0.92 -11.09
C ASN A 70 8.46 -0.69 -10.34
N ILE A 71 9.15 -1.77 -10.01
CA ILE A 71 10.45 -1.74 -9.34
C ILE A 71 11.56 -2.08 -10.35
N THR A 72 12.66 -1.34 -10.29
CA THR A 72 13.86 -1.59 -11.12
C THR A 72 15.08 -2.01 -10.29
N ARG A 73 15.09 -1.69 -8.99
CA ARG A 73 16.14 -2.04 -8.03
C ARG A 73 15.60 -2.17 -6.62
N ALA A 74 16.32 -2.89 -5.77
CA ALA A 74 16.07 -2.94 -4.33
C ALA A 74 17.30 -2.44 -3.56
N VAL A 75 17.08 -1.64 -2.51
CA VAL A 75 18.15 -1.05 -1.68
C VAL A 75 18.00 -1.50 -0.22
N ALA A 76 19.10 -1.96 0.37
CA ALA A 76 19.20 -2.36 1.77
C ALA A 76 19.76 -1.24 2.64
N ILE A 77 18.90 -0.38 3.21
CA ILE A 77 19.34 0.74 4.06
C ILE A 77 20.15 0.25 5.27
N ASN A 78 19.84 -0.93 5.80
CA ASN A 78 20.56 -1.51 6.93
C ASN A 78 22.03 -1.82 6.62
N VAL A 79 22.42 -1.98 5.35
CA VAL A 79 23.84 -2.07 4.95
C VAL A 79 24.57 -0.77 5.27
N MET A 80 23.94 0.38 5.03
CA MET A 80 24.52 1.68 5.37
C MET A 80 24.56 1.88 6.88
N PHE A 81 23.54 1.43 7.61
CA PHE A 81 23.56 1.46 9.07
C PHE A 81 24.68 0.58 9.65
N ALA A 82 24.88 -0.63 9.13
CA ALA A 82 25.97 -1.51 9.56
C ALA A 82 27.36 -0.91 9.28
N ARG A 83 27.55 -0.30 8.11
CA ARG A 83 28.83 0.34 7.73
C ARG A 83 29.15 1.60 8.53
N ASN A 84 28.15 2.24 9.13
CA ASN A 84 28.31 3.47 9.89
C ASN A 84 28.08 3.27 11.40
N GLY A 85 28.11 2.03 11.89
CA GLY A 85 28.02 1.73 13.32
C GLY A 85 26.64 1.88 13.95
N LEU A 86 25.59 2.12 13.15
CA LEU A 86 24.20 2.14 13.62
C LEU A 86 23.61 0.73 13.78
N ILE A 87 24.22 -0.29 13.16
CA ILE A 87 23.98 -1.70 13.43
C ILE A 87 25.34 -2.36 13.72
N GLY A 88 25.49 -2.95 14.90
CA GLY A 88 26.66 -3.74 15.27
C GLY A 88 26.53 -5.17 14.73
N VAL A 89 27.53 -5.63 13.98
CA VAL A 89 27.58 -6.99 13.44
C VAL A 89 28.84 -7.72 13.92
N ASN A 90 28.71 -9.01 14.26
CA ASN A 90 29.87 -9.86 14.59
C ASN A 90 30.61 -10.33 13.33
N GLU A 91 31.69 -11.08 13.52
CA GLU A 91 32.50 -11.67 12.45
C GLU A 91 31.71 -12.63 11.53
N ASN A 92 30.64 -13.25 12.05
CA ASN A 92 29.73 -14.11 11.28
C ASN A 92 28.67 -13.30 10.51
N GLY A 93 28.68 -11.97 10.62
CA GLY A 93 27.72 -11.07 9.99
C GLY A 93 26.34 -11.11 10.65
N GLU A 94 26.23 -11.53 11.91
CA GLU A 94 25.00 -11.52 12.69
C GLU A 94 24.90 -10.22 13.50
N ILE A 95 23.68 -9.71 13.67
CA ILE A 95 23.45 -8.51 14.48
C ILE A 95 23.72 -8.84 15.95
N THR A 96 24.57 -8.02 16.58
CA THR A 96 24.91 -8.10 18.01
C THR A 96 24.24 -7.01 18.80
N ASP A 97 24.16 -5.80 18.23
CA ASP A 97 23.42 -4.68 18.77
C ASP A 97 22.97 -3.74 17.64
N TRP A 98 22.09 -2.80 17.93
CA TRP A 98 21.65 -1.79 16.97
C TRP A 98 21.21 -0.52 17.66
N THR A 99 21.51 0.60 17.02
CA THR A 99 21.06 1.95 17.36
C THR A 99 19.86 2.33 16.51
N ALA A 100 19.93 2.04 15.20
CA ALA A 100 18.86 2.28 14.24
C ALA A 100 18.65 1.04 13.36
N PHE A 101 17.39 0.71 13.05
CA PHE A 101 17.04 -0.38 12.15
C PHE A 101 15.94 0.05 11.18
N CYS A 102 16.15 -0.20 9.90
CA CYS A 102 15.22 0.10 8.83
C CYS A 102 14.40 -1.14 8.46
N LYS A 103 13.07 -1.00 8.52
CA LYS A 103 12.10 -2.03 8.14
C LYS A 103 11.37 -1.59 6.88
N SER A 104 11.59 -2.31 5.79
CA SER A 104 10.89 -2.12 4.52
C SER A 104 9.41 -2.49 4.63
N VAL A 105 8.58 -1.71 3.94
CA VAL A 105 7.19 -2.02 3.59
C VAL A 105 6.99 -2.02 2.06
N GLY A 106 8.05 -2.35 1.32
CA GLY A 106 8.08 -2.34 -0.15
C GLY A 106 8.68 -1.04 -0.67
N LEU A 107 7.83 -0.13 -1.14
CA LEU A 107 8.23 1.16 -1.72
C LEU A 107 8.30 2.31 -0.69
N SER A 108 8.27 2.00 0.58
CA SER A 108 8.74 2.89 1.64
C SER A 108 9.39 2.05 2.73
N ALA A 109 9.98 2.70 3.72
CA ALA A 109 10.53 2.02 4.88
C ALA A 109 10.37 2.85 6.15
N GLN A 110 10.30 2.17 7.28
CA GLN A 110 10.20 2.78 8.60
C GLN A 110 11.51 2.54 9.35
N VAL A 111 12.12 3.60 9.86
CA VAL A 111 13.35 3.54 10.65
C VAL A 111 13.02 3.67 12.12
N TYR A 112 13.42 2.66 12.88
CA TYR A 112 13.25 2.59 14.32
C TYR A 112 14.57 2.89 15.00
N LEU A 113 14.53 3.68 16.08
CA LEU A 113 15.65 3.84 17.00
C LEU A 113 15.44 2.95 18.22
N LYS A 114 16.49 2.31 18.71
CA LYS A 114 16.41 1.46 19.92
C LYS A 114 16.03 2.29 21.14
N ASN A 115 16.55 3.51 21.23
CA ASN A 115 16.24 4.50 22.25
C ASN A 115 15.78 5.81 21.56
N PRO A 116 14.48 5.98 21.27
CA PRO A 116 13.98 7.14 20.52
C PRO A 116 14.06 8.47 21.29
N ASP A 117 14.18 8.43 22.62
CA ASP A 117 14.33 9.61 23.48
C ASP A 117 15.77 10.16 23.52
N ASP A 118 16.74 9.43 22.96
CA ASP A 118 18.12 9.90 22.81
C ASP A 118 18.18 10.92 21.66
N THR A 119 18.22 12.20 22.02
CA THR A 119 18.22 13.31 21.06
C THR A 119 19.45 13.35 20.17
N ASP A 120 20.60 12.91 20.66
CA ASP A 120 21.84 12.92 19.88
C ASP A 120 21.81 11.81 18.83
N THR A 121 21.37 10.61 19.23
CA THR A 121 21.12 9.50 18.31
C THR A 121 20.06 9.84 17.25
N LEU A 122 18.97 10.48 17.68
CA LEU A 122 17.90 10.92 16.79
C LEU A 122 18.41 11.92 15.76
N LYS A 123 19.12 12.96 16.21
CA LYS A 123 19.69 13.98 15.31
C LYS A 123 20.70 13.36 14.36
N HIS A 124 21.63 12.55 14.86
CA HIS A 124 22.66 11.91 14.05
C HIS A 124 22.05 11.00 12.96
N THR A 125 21.04 10.20 13.32
CA THR A 125 20.36 9.31 12.36
C THR A 125 19.58 10.13 11.32
N HIS A 126 18.92 11.20 11.74
CA HIS A 126 18.18 12.09 10.84
C HIS A 126 19.11 12.75 9.82
N ASP A 127 20.21 13.35 10.28
CA ASP A 127 21.21 13.98 9.41
C ASP A 127 21.79 12.96 8.41
N PHE A 128 22.07 11.73 8.87
CA PHE A 128 22.58 10.66 8.00
C PHE A 128 21.56 10.24 6.93
N LEU A 129 20.28 10.10 7.29
CA LEU A 129 19.21 9.78 6.35
C LEU A 129 18.99 10.91 5.34
N ASN A 130 19.06 12.18 5.77
CA ASN A 130 18.94 13.34 4.88
C ASN A 130 20.11 13.42 3.91
N TRP A 131 21.35 13.18 4.37
CA TRP A 131 22.49 13.04 3.46
C TRP A 131 22.25 11.93 2.42
N MET A 132 21.78 10.74 2.83
CA MET A 132 21.43 9.68 1.89
C MET A 132 20.34 10.11 0.89
N CYS A 133 19.35 10.89 1.34
CA CYS A 133 18.33 11.44 0.46
C CYS A 133 18.93 12.41 -0.57
N GLU A 134 19.79 13.33 -0.14
CA GLU A 134 20.44 14.36 -0.97
C GLU A 134 21.39 13.77 -2.02
N GLU A 135 22.11 12.69 -1.69
CA GLU A 135 22.97 11.97 -2.64
C GLU A 135 22.17 11.34 -3.79
N GLY A 136 20.86 11.09 -3.59
CA GLY A 136 19.93 10.61 -4.63
C GLY A 136 20.14 9.16 -5.11
N VAL A 137 21.23 8.50 -4.72
CA VAL A 137 21.56 7.14 -5.18
C VAL A 137 20.91 6.03 -4.37
N TYR A 138 20.42 6.33 -3.16
CA TYR A 138 19.88 5.34 -2.22
C TYR A 138 18.37 5.08 -2.36
N GLY A 139 17.73 5.75 -3.32
CA GLY A 139 16.31 5.55 -3.64
C GLY A 139 15.33 6.17 -2.67
N ILE A 140 15.78 7.16 -1.89
CA ILE A 140 14.97 7.95 -0.97
C ILE A 140 14.64 9.27 -1.66
N SER A 141 13.36 9.60 -1.82
CA SER A 141 12.92 10.91 -2.30
C SER A 141 12.62 11.89 -1.17
N ARG A 142 12.28 11.37 0.01
CA ARG A 142 11.97 12.17 1.20
C ARG A 142 12.19 11.34 2.46
N VAL A 143 12.68 12.00 3.49
CA VAL A 143 12.70 11.51 4.87
C VAL A 143 11.65 12.29 5.63
N TYR A 144 10.73 11.60 6.30
CA TYR A 144 9.80 12.20 7.24
C TYR A 144 10.25 11.88 8.65
N ALA A 145 10.31 12.86 9.54
CA ALA A 145 10.28 12.62 10.97
C ALA A 145 8.91 12.08 11.39
N ALA A 146 8.84 11.33 12.49
CA ALA A 146 7.58 10.75 12.99
C ALA A 146 6.45 11.78 13.14
N LYS A 147 6.77 12.99 13.60
CA LYS A 147 5.82 14.09 13.73
C LYS A 147 5.29 14.55 12.37
N GLU A 148 6.16 14.71 11.37
CA GLU A 148 5.77 15.11 10.02
C GLU A 148 4.90 14.03 9.36
N ALA A 149 5.26 12.75 9.50
CA ALA A 149 4.45 11.64 8.99
C ALA A 149 3.04 11.62 9.62
N GLN A 150 2.92 11.94 10.91
CA GLN A 150 1.62 12.02 11.58
C GLN A 150 0.81 13.26 11.16
N GLU A 151 1.46 14.41 11.01
CA GLU A 151 0.79 15.68 10.68
C GLU A 151 0.36 15.75 9.22
N GLU A 152 1.17 15.21 8.29
CA GLU A 152 0.92 15.28 6.85
C GLU A 152 0.17 14.05 6.33
N GLU A 153 0.54 12.85 6.77
CA GLU A 153 0.05 11.58 6.18
C GLU A 153 -0.87 10.80 7.13
N HIS A 154 -1.12 11.32 8.35
CA HIS A 154 -1.83 10.59 9.42
C HIS A 154 -1.21 9.23 9.74
N LEU A 155 0.09 9.09 9.52
CA LEU A 155 0.85 7.86 9.79
C LEU A 155 1.59 8.01 11.12
N ALA A 156 1.14 7.26 12.14
CA ALA A 156 1.79 7.15 13.44
C ALA A 156 2.23 5.71 13.73
N GLY A 157 3.27 5.60 14.56
CA GLY A 157 3.77 4.35 15.11
C GLY A 157 5.06 4.59 15.90
N ASP A 158 5.72 3.52 16.32
CA ASP A 158 6.95 3.59 17.12
C ASP A 158 8.21 3.88 16.28
N PHE A 159 8.06 4.17 14.98
CA PHE A 159 9.18 4.55 14.12
C PHE A 159 9.60 6.00 14.41
N SER A 160 10.87 6.29 14.22
CA SER A 160 11.40 7.67 14.34
C SER A 160 11.39 8.38 13.00
N PHE A 161 11.52 7.64 11.89
CA PHE A 161 11.50 8.19 10.53
C PHE A 161 10.77 7.29 9.54
N VAL A 162 10.26 7.89 8.46
CA VAL A 162 9.74 7.20 7.27
C VAL A 162 10.56 7.61 6.06
N LEU A 163 11.00 6.63 5.28
CA LEU A 163 11.73 6.82 4.03
C LEU A 163 10.77 6.56 2.87
N GLU A 164 10.54 7.59 2.06
CA GLU A 164 9.71 7.48 0.87
C GLU A 164 10.56 7.21 -0.37
N THR A 165 10.10 6.31 -1.25
CA THR A 165 10.84 5.91 -2.47
C THR A 165 10.99 7.02 -3.50
N ASP A 166 12.04 6.94 -4.32
CA ASP A 166 12.18 7.66 -5.59
C ASP A 166 11.18 7.26 -6.70
N GLY A 167 10.30 6.29 -6.44
CA GLY A 167 9.22 5.87 -7.32
C GLY A 167 9.53 4.64 -8.17
N TYR A 168 10.74 4.08 -8.04
CA TYR A 168 11.15 2.85 -8.73
C TYR A 168 12.07 1.95 -7.89
N THR A 169 12.45 2.40 -6.69
CA THR A 169 13.29 1.65 -5.75
C THR A 169 12.46 1.04 -4.64
N ALA A 170 12.53 -0.27 -4.48
CA ALA A 170 12.05 -0.94 -3.28
C ALA A 170 13.14 -0.97 -2.20
N PHE A 171 12.73 -1.01 -0.93
CA PHE A 171 13.64 -1.24 0.18
C PHE A 171 13.61 -2.72 0.60
N HIS A 172 14.68 -3.20 1.23
CA HIS A 172 14.68 -4.50 1.90
C HIS A 172 15.51 -4.50 3.18
N ASN A 173 15.27 -5.50 4.03
CA ASN A 173 15.74 -5.50 5.42
C ASN A 173 17.17 -6.01 5.62
N ASP A 174 17.88 -6.37 4.54
CA ASP A 174 19.20 -6.99 4.66
C ASP A 174 20.24 -5.97 5.14
N TRP A 175 21.15 -6.40 6.00
CA TRP A 175 22.26 -5.60 6.53
C TRP A 175 23.61 -6.06 5.97
N ARG A 176 23.61 -7.09 5.13
CA ARG A 176 24.79 -7.62 4.45
C ARG A 176 24.83 -7.12 3.01
N MET A 177 26.04 -6.89 2.51
CA MET A 177 26.26 -6.53 1.10
C MET A 177 25.65 -7.60 0.16
N PRO A 178 25.16 -7.20 -1.03
CA PRO A 178 25.26 -5.87 -1.62
C PRO A 178 24.18 -4.89 -1.12
N LEU A 179 24.53 -3.60 -1.06
CA LEU A 179 23.61 -2.49 -0.77
C LEU A 179 22.47 -2.41 -1.80
N VAL A 180 22.82 -2.51 -3.08
CA VAL A 180 21.87 -2.44 -4.19
C VAL A 180 21.81 -3.80 -4.85
N ARG A 181 20.59 -4.31 -5.02
CA ARG A 181 20.30 -5.46 -5.87
C ARG A 181 19.62 -4.94 -7.11
N SER A 182 20.29 -5.08 -8.25
CA SER A 182 19.63 -4.83 -9.52
C SER A 182 18.64 -5.94 -9.81
N LYS A 183 17.64 -5.62 -10.64
CA LYS A 183 16.72 -6.59 -11.24
C LYS A 183 17.49 -7.54 -12.17
N VAL A 184 18.27 -8.47 -11.62
CA VAL A 184 18.79 -9.61 -12.38
C VAL A 184 17.66 -10.63 -12.45
N LEU A 185 17.16 -10.88 -13.65
CA LEU A 185 16.00 -11.71 -14.02
C LEU A 185 16.00 -13.16 -13.48
N THR A 186 17.04 -13.58 -12.76
CA THR A 186 17.23 -14.94 -12.27
C THR A 186 16.85 -15.14 -10.81
N ASP A 187 16.61 -14.07 -10.05
CA ASP A 187 16.18 -14.18 -8.65
C ASP A 187 14.67 -13.97 -8.54
N TYR A 188 13.90 -15.07 -8.60
CA TYR A 188 12.44 -15.12 -8.44
C TYR A 188 11.94 -14.55 -7.10
N ARG A 189 12.86 -14.17 -6.18
CA ARG A 189 12.55 -13.65 -4.84
C ARG A 189 12.14 -12.18 -4.82
N TYR A 190 12.21 -11.46 -5.93
CA TYR A 190 11.87 -10.02 -5.99
C TYR A 190 10.72 -9.71 -6.93
N ALA A 191 9.78 -8.92 -6.43
CA ALA A 191 8.60 -8.48 -7.16
C ALA A 191 8.96 -7.46 -8.27
N ASN A 192 8.27 -7.55 -9.41
CA ASN A 192 8.37 -6.62 -10.54
C ASN A 192 7.68 -5.28 -10.29
N ALA A 193 6.69 -5.28 -9.40
CA ALA A 193 6.01 -4.11 -8.90
C ALA A 193 5.70 -4.33 -7.42
N SER A 194 5.49 -3.26 -6.67
CA SER A 194 5.02 -3.33 -5.29
C SER A 194 4.19 -2.09 -4.96
N HIS A 195 3.62 -2.09 -3.78
CA HIS A 195 2.94 -0.98 -3.14
C HIS A 195 3.73 -0.52 -1.91
N GLY A 196 3.11 0.35 -1.09
CA GLY A 196 3.68 0.92 0.14
C GLY A 196 4.32 2.29 -0.04
N HIS A 197 4.27 2.87 -1.23
CA HIS A 197 4.67 4.26 -1.48
C HIS A 197 3.62 5.25 -0.98
N HIS A 198 3.96 6.53 -0.98
CA HIS A 198 3.04 7.64 -0.75
C HIS A 198 1.76 7.51 -1.61
N PRO A 199 0.54 7.71 -1.05
CA PRO A 199 -0.73 7.45 -1.75
C PRO A 199 -0.90 8.20 -3.09
N ASP A 200 -0.39 9.42 -3.17
CA ASP A 200 -0.48 10.25 -4.40
C ASP A 200 0.45 9.80 -5.54
N LYS A 201 1.31 8.79 -5.35
CA LYS A 201 2.18 8.28 -6.41
C LYS A 201 1.51 7.17 -7.21
N GLY A 202 1.71 7.22 -8.52
CA GLY A 202 1.33 6.14 -9.42
C GLY A 202 -0.17 5.99 -9.66
N PRO A 203 -0.58 4.90 -10.32
CA PRO A 203 -1.98 4.61 -10.61
C PRO A 203 -2.79 4.47 -9.32
N GLN A 204 -3.88 5.21 -9.25
CA GLN A 204 -4.74 5.26 -8.06
C GLN A 204 -5.67 4.03 -7.98
N PRO A 205 -6.03 3.57 -6.77
CA PRO A 205 -7.01 2.51 -6.59
C PRO A 205 -8.36 2.89 -7.21
N THR A 206 -9.04 1.89 -7.76
CA THR A 206 -10.34 2.09 -8.43
C THR A 206 -11.48 2.12 -7.41
N MET A 207 -12.47 2.99 -7.66
CA MET A 207 -13.76 2.97 -6.99
C MET A 207 -14.87 3.21 -8.01
N PHE A 208 -15.87 2.33 -8.05
CA PHE A 208 -17.14 2.56 -8.77
C PHE A 208 -18.27 1.77 -8.12
N ALA A 209 -19.51 2.22 -8.33
CA ALA A 209 -20.69 1.59 -7.78
C ALA A 209 -21.87 1.66 -8.76
N PHE A 210 -22.76 0.69 -8.69
CA PHE A 210 -24.03 0.67 -9.42
C PHE A 210 -25.09 -0.15 -8.69
N GLY A 211 -26.36 0.20 -8.88
CA GLY A 211 -27.48 -0.49 -8.25
C GLY A 211 -28.68 0.46 -8.04
N PRO A 212 -29.68 0.04 -7.25
CA PRO A 212 -30.87 0.85 -6.98
C PRO A 212 -30.57 2.20 -6.33
N ASP A 213 -29.58 2.29 -5.44
CA ASP A 213 -29.32 3.52 -4.66
C ASP A 213 -28.35 4.48 -5.36
N PHE A 214 -27.56 3.96 -6.30
CA PHE A 214 -26.57 4.75 -7.03
C PHE A 214 -27.14 5.41 -8.30
N LYS A 215 -26.76 6.67 -8.54
CA LYS A 215 -27.13 7.48 -9.69
C LYS A 215 -26.28 7.11 -10.92
N PRO A 216 -26.91 6.63 -12.03
CA PRO A 216 -26.17 6.33 -13.25
C PRO A 216 -25.43 7.55 -13.81
N GLY A 217 -24.17 7.36 -14.19
CA GLY A 217 -23.33 8.41 -14.79
C GLY A 217 -22.80 9.45 -13.80
N ALA A 218 -23.07 9.31 -12.49
CA ALA A 218 -22.42 10.13 -11.49
C ALA A 218 -20.90 9.87 -11.49
N THR A 219 -20.11 10.94 -11.37
CA THR A 219 -18.65 10.87 -11.32
C THR A 219 -18.12 11.65 -10.13
N ILE A 220 -16.96 11.22 -9.64
CA ILE A 220 -16.20 11.89 -8.61
C ILE A 220 -14.77 11.99 -9.11
N GLU A 221 -14.20 13.19 -9.03
CA GLU A 221 -12.80 13.40 -9.43
C GLU A 221 -11.82 12.74 -8.47
N ARG A 222 -12.07 12.86 -7.15
CA ARG A 222 -11.26 12.28 -6.10
C ARG A 222 -12.10 11.83 -4.90
N ALA A 223 -11.81 10.65 -4.39
CA ALA A 223 -12.34 10.13 -3.12
C ALA A 223 -11.19 9.51 -2.32
N ARG A 224 -11.38 9.33 -1.01
CA ARG A 224 -10.41 8.69 -0.12
C ARG A 224 -10.95 7.33 0.31
N LEU A 225 -10.07 6.38 0.61
CA LEU A 225 -10.48 5.05 1.07
C LEU A 225 -11.34 5.11 2.34
N VAL A 226 -11.06 6.07 3.22
CA VAL A 226 -11.85 6.30 4.44
C VAL A 226 -13.30 6.70 4.15
N ASP A 227 -13.60 7.22 2.97
CA ASP A 227 -14.95 7.62 2.54
C ASP A 227 -15.81 6.38 2.14
N ILE A 228 -15.20 5.21 1.92
CA ILE A 228 -15.91 3.99 1.49
C ILE A 228 -16.86 3.50 2.58
N ALA A 229 -16.39 3.35 3.82
CA ALA A 229 -17.19 2.82 4.92
C ALA A 229 -18.48 3.62 5.21
N PRO A 230 -18.44 4.97 5.39
CA PRO A 230 -19.67 5.74 5.59
C PRO A 230 -20.58 5.73 4.35
N THR A 231 -20.01 5.64 3.14
CA THR A 231 -20.80 5.52 1.89
C THR A 231 -21.55 4.20 1.83
N VAL A 232 -20.89 3.07 2.13
CA VAL A 232 -21.54 1.75 2.19
C VAL A 232 -22.60 1.71 3.30
N ALA A 233 -22.33 2.31 4.46
CA ALA A 233 -23.29 2.34 5.55
C ALA A 233 -24.56 3.12 5.17
N LYS A 234 -24.43 4.22 4.42
CA LYS A 234 -25.58 4.94 3.87
C LYS A 234 -26.42 4.07 2.94
N ALA A 235 -25.79 3.35 2.00
CA ALA A 235 -26.50 2.44 1.08
C ALA A 235 -27.25 1.32 1.82
N LEU A 236 -26.71 0.87 2.96
CA LEU A 236 -27.34 -0.13 3.82
C LEU A 236 -28.37 0.44 4.81
N GLU A 237 -28.58 1.77 4.83
CA GLU A 237 -29.41 2.47 5.81
C GLU A 237 -29.00 2.21 7.29
N ILE A 238 -27.69 2.01 7.53
CA ILE A 238 -27.15 1.74 8.87
C ILE A 238 -26.62 3.03 9.48
N ASN A 239 -26.98 3.30 10.73
CA ASN A 239 -26.43 4.43 11.48
C ASN A 239 -24.92 4.21 11.73
N PHE A 240 -24.09 5.09 11.18
CA PHE A 240 -22.63 4.99 11.22
C PHE A 240 -22.03 6.21 11.92
N ILE A 241 -21.70 6.04 13.19
CA ILE A 241 -21.56 7.16 14.14
C ILE A 241 -20.15 7.78 14.13
N LYS A 242 -19.12 7.09 13.62
CA LYS A 242 -17.74 7.60 13.64
C LYS A 242 -16.93 7.14 12.44
N SER A 243 -16.37 8.09 11.69
CA SER A 243 -15.43 7.84 10.59
C SER A 243 -14.61 9.08 10.28
N ASP A 244 -13.36 8.90 9.84
CA ASP A 244 -12.52 9.99 9.29
C ASP A 244 -12.92 10.37 7.85
N GLY A 245 -13.68 9.49 7.20
CA GLY A 245 -14.27 9.71 5.89
C GLY A 245 -15.60 10.42 5.91
N GLN A 246 -16.04 10.80 4.72
CA GLN A 246 -17.32 11.41 4.46
C GLN A 246 -18.15 10.53 3.53
N ILE A 247 -19.47 10.63 3.64
CA ILE A 247 -20.37 9.98 2.70
C ILE A 247 -20.17 10.64 1.34
N LEU A 248 -20.00 9.83 0.29
CA LEU A 248 -19.94 10.31 -1.09
C LEU A 248 -21.36 10.57 -1.62
N GLU A 249 -22.02 11.58 -1.05
CA GLU A 249 -23.43 11.95 -1.29
C GLU A 249 -23.79 12.05 -2.78
N GLN A 250 -22.89 12.60 -3.58
CA GLN A 250 -23.06 12.80 -5.02
C GLN A 250 -23.21 11.53 -5.86
N LEU A 251 -22.91 10.35 -5.30
CA LEU A 251 -23.13 9.06 -5.96
C LEU A 251 -24.57 8.57 -5.85
N PHE A 252 -25.35 9.08 -4.89
CA PHE A 252 -26.69 8.59 -4.59
C PHE A 252 -27.77 9.27 -5.44
N ARG A 253 -28.93 8.62 -5.53
CA ARG A 253 -30.16 9.16 -6.13
C ARG A 253 -30.89 10.14 -5.21
#